data_AF-A0A3S2F1X5-F1
#
_entry.id   AF-A0A3S2F1X5-F1
#
_cell.length_a   1.000
_cell.length_b   1.000
_cell.length_c   1.000
_cell.angle_alpha   90.00
_cell.angle_beta   90.00
_cell.angle_gamma   90.00
#
_symmetry.space_group_name_H-M   'P 1'
#
loop_
_entity.id
_entity.type
_entity.pdbx_description
1 polymer ?
#
loop_
_entity_poly.entity_id
_entity_poly.type
_entity_poly.pdbx_seq_one_letter_code
_entity_poly.pdbx_strand_id
1 'polypeptide(L)'
;MIESRKREGKHRARRCRGPAHRRSRCPPSRMASSVAAHDALDNPGTLQFETIRGRYSLPADPDWDRVVRRAARKSKDFRILGSRAGDLYMYTDPIRVFWVPGCSACVKTKEFLTSLGVPFESVNLLENEQGAADLAKLGAKSLPVVSRGEKFTFAQSLDQVAEFVGRKRDGVERLPPEELHRRWQEFLAVARSLIVEIPVDKLGHHPIPNRLERTVLGLAYHIFQIPDVFVRNVAGEFEDWAHYVNLPAPDDMKNNADILAFADASIATLTGWWDGLQDRACLWTVRTYYGVRSGWEVLERQTWHSAQHTRQLQAVLEGFDIPLSKTVDAKLYDGLPMPVALWE
;
A
#
# COMPACT_ATOMS: atom_id res chain seq x y z
N MET A 1 16.45 -83.28 -0.44
CA MET A 1 16.32 -82.91 -1.87
C MET A 1 17.52 -82.05 -2.26
N ILE A 2 17.94 -82.14 -3.51
CA ILE A 2 19.26 -81.75 -4.00
C ILE A 2 19.37 -80.23 -4.22
N GLU A 3 20.56 -79.71 -3.90
CA GLU A 3 21.39 -78.67 -4.57
C GLU A 3 20.98 -78.15 -5.98
N SER A 4 21.58 -77.11 -6.58
CA SER A 4 22.26 -75.88 -6.11
C SER A 4 22.60 -74.98 -7.34
N ARG A 5 22.98 -73.71 -7.09
CA ARG A 5 23.99 -72.89 -7.84
C ARG A 5 23.88 -72.63 -9.37
N LYS A 6 23.70 -71.33 -9.67
CA LYS A 6 24.60 -70.39 -10.43
C LYS A 6 24.90 -70.54 -11.95
N ARG A 7 25.31 -69.37 -12.50
CA ARG A 7 26.01 -69.03 -13.76
C ARG A 7 25.12 -68.83 -15.00
N GLU A 8 25.09 -67.63 -15.60
CA GLU A 8 26.12 -66.87 -16.36
C GLU A 8 26.35 -67.39 -17.79
N GLY A 9 26.17 -66.52 -18.79
CA GLY A 9 26.46 -66.82 -20.19
C GLY A 9 26.26 -65.62 -21.12
N LYS A 10 27.32 -64.84 -21.37
CA LYS A 10 27.38 -63.87 -22.47
C LYS A 10 27.71 -64.60 -23.78
N HIS A 11 27.08 -64.25 -24.91
CA HIS A 11 27.77 -64.30 -26.20
C HIS A 11 27.24 -63.28 -27.21
N ARG A 12 27.88 -63.21 -28.39
CA ARG A 12 28.17 -61.94 -29.09
C ARG A 12 27.97 -62.04 -30.61
N ALA A 13 27.28 -61.03 -31.16
CA ALA A 13 27.54 -60.38 -32.46
C ALA A 13 27.20 -61.03 -33.83
N ARG A 14 27.06 -60.09 -34.79
CA ARG A 14 27.12 -60.16 -36.27
C ARG A 14 25.79 -60.39 -37.02
N ARG A 15 25.58 -59.85 -38.24
CA ARG A 15 25.93 -58.54 -38.87
C ARG A 15 25.28 -58.47 -40.28
N CYS A 16 25.06 -57.26 -40.81
CA CYS A 16 24.74 -56.93 -42.23
C CYS A 16 23.30 -57.30 -42.70
N ARG A 17 22.68 -56.65 -43.71
CA ARG A 17 23.15 -55.76 -44.80
C ARG A 17 22.23 -54.52 -45.00
N GLY A 18 22.70 -53.48 -45.70
CA GLY A 18 21.92 -52.29 -46.14
C GLY A 18 21.22 -52.51 -47.51
N PRO A 19 20.94 -51.48 -48.37
CA PRO A 19 21.67 -50.18 -48.49
C PRO A 19 20.87 -48.88 -48.86
N ALA A 20 21.56 -47.72 -48.76
CA ALA A 20 21.49 -46.49 -49.61
C ALA A 20 20.15 -45.70 -49.81
N HIS A 21 20.09 -44.37 -50.03
CA HIS A 21 21.02 -43.39 -50.65
C HIS A 21 20.81 -41.91 -50.17
N ARG A 22 21.90 -41.09 -50.20
CA ARG A 22 22.07 -39.63 -50.57
C ARG A 22 21.04 -38.56 -50.13
N ARG A 23 21.34 -37.25 -49.93
CA ARG A 23 22.50 -36.35 -49.63
C ARG A 23 22.15 -34.92 -50.14
N SER A 24 22.03 -33.92 -49.26
CA SER A 24 22.22 -32.44 -49.47
C SER A 24 21.92 -31.75 -48.12
N ARG A 25 22.66 -30.82 -47.50
CA ARG A 25 23.50 -29.63 -47.82
C ARG A 25 22.73 -28.33 -48.14
N CYS A 26 22.98 -27.30 -47.30
CA CYS A 26 22.37 -25.96 -47.25
C CYS A 26 22.83 -24.99 -48.36
N PRO A 27 22.24 -23.78 -48.43
CA PRO A 27 23.00 -22.55 -48.06
C PRO A 27 22.18 -21.46 -47.30
N PRO A 28 22.79 -20.32 -46.87
CA PRO A 28 22.26 -19.41 -45.83
C PRO A 28 21.99 -17.94 -46.27
N SER A 29 21.31 -17.14 -45.42
CA SER A 29 21.37 -15.65 -45.29
C SER A 29 20.31 -15.16 -44.27
N ARG A 30 20.35 -13.97 -43.63
CA ARG A 30 21.38 -12.92 -43.39
C ARG A 30 21.04 -12.12 -42.12
N MET A 31 21.97 -11.27 -41.67
CA MET A 31 21.96 -10.46 -40.42
C MET A 31 20.93 -9.31 -40.34
N ALA A 32 20.51 -8.99 -39.11
CA ALA A 32 20.44 -7.64 -38.53
C ALA A 32 20.51 -7.79 -36.99
N SER A 33 21.64 -7.51 -36.34
CA SER A 33 22.05 -6.22 -35.78
C SER A 33 21.18 -5.72 -34.60
N SER A 34 21.75 -5.85 -33.39
CA SER A 34 21.74 -4.92 -32.25
C SER A 34 21.14 -3.53 -32.49
N VAL A 35 20.43 -2.89 -31.56
CA VAL A 35 20.86 -2.35 -30.25
C VAL A 35 19.58 -2.08 -29.41
N ALA A 36 19.51 -2.16 -28.07
CA ALA A 36 20.52 -2.26 -27.00
C ALA A 36 20.16 -3.34 -25.93
N ALA A 37 20.86 -3.33 -24.80
CA ALA A 37 20.38 -3.83 -23.50
C ALA A 37 20.20 -2.63 -22.54
N HIS A 38 19.11 -2.60 -21.78
CA HIS A 38 18.99 -1.84 -20.55
C HIS A 38 18.77 -2.84 -19.43
N ASP A 39 19.48 -2.67 -18.31
CA ASP A 39 19.52 -3.63 -17.22
C ASP A 39 18.14 -3.88 -16.61
N ALA A 40 17.53 -4.99 -16.99
CA ALA A 40 16.50 -5.63 -16.19
C ALA A 40 17.19 -6.19 -14.95
N LEU A 41 17.12 -5.46 -13.84
CA LEU A 41 17.32 -6.07 -12.53
C LEU A 41 16.16 -7.05 -12.33
N ASP A 42 16.42 -8.33 -12.59
CA ASP A 42 15.47 -9.42 -12.42
C ASP A 42 14.93 -9.40 -10.98
N ASN A 43 13.71 -8.91 -10.82
CA ASN A 43 12.96 -9.09 -9.58
C ASN A 43 12.42 -10.53 -9.58
N PRO A 44 12.90 -11.43 -8.69
CA PRO A 44 12.53 -12.84 -8.72
C PRO A 44 11.04 -13.09 -8.48
N GLY A 45 10.29 -12.12 -7.96
CA GLY A 45 8.83 -12.23 -7.84
C GLY A 45 8.09 -12.25 -9.19
N THR A 46 8.63 -11.62 -10.24
CA THR A 46 7.89 -11.35 -11.50
C THR A 46 7.34 -12.60 -12.18
N LEU A 47 7.99 -13.75 -11.99
CA LEU A 47 7.61 -15.04 -12.60
C LEU A 47 6.46 -15.79 -11.87
N GLN A 48 5.97 -15.29 -10.73
CA GLN A 48 4.89 -15.95 -9.97
C GLN A 48 3.50 -15.29 -10.10
N PHE A 49 3.39 -14.13 -10.75
CA PHE A 49 2.19 -13.28 -10.67
C PHE A 49 1.20 -13.35 -11.85
N GLU A 50 1.36 -14.28 -12.81
CA GLU A 50 0.44 -14.36 -13.95
C GLU A 50 -1.02 -14.72 -13.58
N THR A 51 -1.23 -15.33 -12.41
CA THR A 51 -2.53 -15.89 -11.98
C THR A 51 -3.53 -14.87 -11.40
N ILE A 52 -3.11 -13.64 -11.09
CA ILE A 52 -3.95 -12.64 -10.37
C ILE A 52 -4.75 -11.73 -11.32
N ARG A 53 -4.33 -11.60 -12.59
CA ARG A 53 -4.82 -10.61 -13.57
C ARG A 53 -6.31 -10.69 -13.99
N GLY A 54 -7.09 -11.61 -13.44
CA GLY A 54 -8.43 -11.97 -13.94
C GLY A 54 -9.65 -11.45 -13.17
N ARG A 55 -9.51 -10.72 -12.05
CA ARG A 55 -10.65 -10.47 -11.12
C ARG A 55 -11.29 -9.09 -11.14
N TYR A 56 -10.66 -8.07 -11.72
CA TYR A 56 -11.15 -6.69 -11.61
C TYR A 56 -11.23 -5.99 -12.97
N SER A 57 -12.46 -5.76 -13.44
CA SER A 57 -12.73 -4.69 -14.43
C SER A 57 -12.59 -3.35 -13.71
N LEU A 58 -11.55 -2.58 -14.05
CA LEU A 58 -11.33 -1.25 -13.49
C LEU A 58 -12.53 -0.34 -13.83
N PRO A 59 -13.22 0.27 -12.84
CA PRO A 59 -14.18 1.32 -13.10
C PRO A 59 -13.49 2.53 -13.76
N ALA A 60 -14.25 3.29 -14.55
CA ALA A 60 -13.76 4.59 -15.01
C ALA A 60 -13.59 5.55 -13.81
N ASP A 61 -12.51 6.35 -13.88
CA ASP A 61 -12.00 7.28 -12.86
C ASP A 61 -13.08 8.08 -12.08
N PRO A 62 -13.23 7.84 -10.75
CA PRO A 62 -14.00 8.69 -9.85
C PRO A 62 -13.14 9.77 -9.16
N ASP A 63 -12.66 10.73 -9.96
CA ASP A 63 -12.64 12.16 -9.62
C ASP A 63 -11.86 12.52 -8.32
N TRP A 64 -10.55 12.26 -8.26
CA TRP A 64 -9.63 12.94 -7.29
C TRP A 64 -9.78 14.47 -7.37
N ASP A 65 -9.98 14.93 -8.60
CA ASP A 65 -10.41 16.26 -8.97
C ASP A 65 -11.67 16.76 -8.21
N ARG A 66 -12.56 15.92 -7.65
CA ARG A 66 -13.78 16.37 -6.95
C ARG A 66 -13.46 17.15 -5.68
N VAL A 67 -12.44 16.71 -4.94
CA VAL A 67 -11.95 17.36 -3.71
C VAL A 67 -11.33 18.71 -4.07
N VAL A 68 -10.55 18.76 -5.14
CA VAL A 68 -9.85 19.98 -5.61
C VAL A 68 -10.81 20.98 -6.27
N ARG A 69 -11.71 20.52 -7.16
CA ARG A 69 -12.67 21.33 -7.92
C ARG A 69 -13.72 22.03 -7.04
N ARG A 70 -14.05 21.48 -5.86
CA ARG A 70 -15.03 22.10 -4.96
C ARG A 70 -14.49 23.36 -4.28
N ALA A 71 -13.19 23.39 -3.93
CA ALA A 71 -12.51 24.56 -3.41
C ALA A 71 -12.17 25.60 -4.50
N ALA A 72 -11.79 25.16 -5.70
CA ALA A 72 -11.27 26.04 -6.75
C ALA A 72 -12.29 26.99 -7.43
N ARG A 73 -13.59 26.95 -7.09
CA ARG A 73 -14.66 27.63 -7.86
C ARG A 73 -14.89 29.11 -7.54
N LYS A 74 -14.13 29.74 -6.63
CA LYS A 74 -14.41 31.13 -6.16
C LYS A 74 -13.26 32.15 -6.20
N SER A 75 -12.04 31.79 -6.60
CA SER A 75 -10.95 32.77 -6.75
C SER A 75 -10.71 33.11 -8.22
N LYS A 76 -11.11 34.31 -8.65
CA LYS A 76 -10.48 35.01 -9.77
C LYS A 76 -9.66 36.18 -9.24
N ASP A 77 -8.59 36.45 -9.97
CA ASP A 77 -7.65 37.57 -9.83
C ASP A 77 -6.83 37.62 -8.55
N PHE A 78 -5.55 37.22 -8.65
CA PHE A 78 -4.44 38.05 -8.16
C PHE A 78 -3.16 37.73 -8.96
N ARG A 79 -2.45 38.77 -9.42
CA ARG A 79 -1.09 38.67 -9.99
C ARG A 79 -0.08 39.03 -8.91
N ILE A 80 1.05 38.33 -8.86
CA ILE A 80 2.23 38.75 -8.09
C ILE A 80 3.47 38.70 -8.98
N LEU A 81 4.28 39.76 -8.90
CA LEU A 81 5.59 39.91 -9.55
C LEU A 81 6.66 39.28 -8.64
N GLY A 82 7.60 38.53 -9.20
CA GLY A 82 8.63 37.82 -8.42
C GLY A 82 9.95 38.59 -8.24
N SER A 83 10.88 38.00 -7.47
CA SER A 83 12.33 38.20 -7.64
C SER A 83 13.11 37.02 -7.05
N ARG A 84 14.42 36.91 -7.33
CA ARG A 84 15.27 35.76 -7.00
C ARG A 84 16.15 36.01 -5.77
N ALA A 85 16.20 35.06 -4.83
CA ALA A 85 17.25 34.95 -3.80
C ALA A 85 17.39 33.48 -3.34
N GLY A 86 18.03 32.63 -4.16
CA GLY A 86 17.83 31.18 -4.16
C GLY A 86 18.23 30.40 -2.90
N ASP A 87 19.43 30.63 -2.34
CA ASP A 87 20.10 29.57 -1.56
C ASP A 87 20.33 29.86 -0.06
N LEU A 88 20.07 31.08 0.44
CA LEU A 88 20.20 31.39 1.88
C LEU A 88 18.86 31.40 2.66
N TYR A 89 17.72 31.33 1.98
CA TYR A 89 16.38 31.38 2.61
C TYR A 89 15.76 30.00 2.90
N MET A 90 16.41 28.89 2.53
CA MET A 90 15.87 27.51 2.66
C MET A 90 15.56 27.01 4.09
N TYR A 91 15.81 27.83 5.12
CA TYR A 91 15.45 27.56 6.52
C TYR A 91 14.45 28.55 7.12
N THR A 92 13.96 29.55 6.36
CA THR A 92 12.96 30.51 6.86
C THR A 92 11.51 30.12 6.53
N ASP A 93 11.30 29.33 5.48
CA ASP A 93 9.96 28.85 5.14
C ASP A 93 9.43 27.91 6.24
N PRO A 94 8.22 28.14 6.77
CA PRO A 94 7.64 27.27 7.78
C PRO A 94 7.38 25.88 7.22
N ILE A 95 7.49 24.85 8.06
CA ILE A 95 6.97 23.53 7.71
C ILE A 95 5.45 23.60 7.67
N ARG A 96 4.83 23.04 6.64
CA ARG A 96 3.38 22.91 6.52
C ARG A 96 3.01 21.43 6.42
N VAL A 97 1.94 21.02 7.07
CA VAL A 97 1.40 19.65 6.97
C VAL A 97 0.00 19.72 6.39
N PHE A 98 -0.19 19.17 5.19
CA PHE A 98 -1.49 19.08 4.53
C PHE A 98 -2.16 17.75 4.86
N TRP A 99 -3.41 17.80 5.30
CA TRP A 99 -4.12 16.63 5.82
C TRP A 99 -5.63 16.73 5.67
N VAL A 100 -6.31 15.60 5.95
CA VAL A 100 -7.77 15.50 6.09
C VAL A 100 -8.13 14.67 7.34
N PRO A 101 -9.25 14.95 8.02
CA PRO A 101 -9.68 14.25 9.23
C PRO A 101 -9.71 12.71 9.13
N GLY A 102 -9.37 12.05 10.23
CA GLY A 102 -9.36 10.58 10.36
C GLY A 102 -8.39 9.80 9.43
N CYS A 103 -7.55 10.49 8.67
CA CYS A 103 -6.44 9.90 7.91
C CYS A 103 -5.35 9.40 8.88
N SER A 104 -5.19 8.07 8.99
CA SER A 104 -4.24 7.40 9.90
C SER A 104 -2.81 7.95 9.83
N ALA A 105 -2.25 8.08 8.62
CA ALA A 105 -0.92 8.64 8.42
C ALA A 105 -0.83 10.13 8.71
N CYS A 106 -1.91 10.89 8.53
CA CYS A 106 -1.94 12.32 8.79
C CYS A 106 -1.77 12.61 10.29
N VAL A 107 -2.48 11.85 11.13
CA VAL A 107 -2.31 11.89 12.59
C VAL A 107 -0.87 11.54 12.96
N LYS A 108 -0.37 10.40 12.45
CA LYS A 108 0.98 9.95 12.80
C LYS A 108 2.08 10.93 12.39
N THR A 109 1.93 11.60 11.26
CA THR A 109 2.88 12.60 10.76
C THR A 109 2.96 13.81 11.70
N LYS A 110 1.81 14.32 12.16
CA LYS A 110 1.76 15.49 13.05
C LYS A 110 2.28 15.18 14.45
N GLU A 111 1.95 14.01 15.00
CA GLU A 111 2.57 13.52 16.24
C GLU A 111 4.09 13.35 16.10
N PHE A 112 4.54 12.78 14.98
CA PHE A 112 5.97 12.56 14.73
C PHE A 112 6.75 13.88 14.67
N LEU A 113 6.27 14.86 13.90
CA LEU A 113 6.89 16.19 13.83
C LEU A 113 6.89 16.89 15.20
N THR A 114 5.81 16.75 15.97
CA THR A 114 5.73 17.25 17.35
C THR A 114 6.78 16.59 18.25
N SER A 115 6.96 15.27 18.17
CA SER A 115 7.96 14.52 18.94
C SER A 115 9.41 14.89 18.59
N LEU A 116 9.65 15.36 17.35
CA LEU A 116 10.95 15.86 16.89
C LEU A 116 11.19 17.35 17.22
N GLY A 117 10.25 18.00 17.93
CA GLY A 117 10.31 19.43 18.22
C GLY A 117 10.38 20.27 16.95
N VAL A 118 9.64 19.87 15.90
CA VAL A 118 9.55 20.61 14.63
C VAL A 118 8.21 21.35 14.60
N PRO A 119 8.18 22.68 14.72
CA PRO A 119 6.94 23.45 14.58
C PRO A 119 6.44 23.39 13.14
N PHE A 120 5.12 23.30 12.96
CA PHE A 120 4.49 23.27 11.64
C PHE A 120 3.12 23.96 11.62
N GLU A 121 2.74 24.47 10.45
CA GLU A 121 1.37 24.89 10.14
C GLU A 121 0.50 23.65 9.85
N SER A 122 -0.59 23.48 10.60
CA SER A 122 -1.55 22.37 10.40
C SER A 122 -2.62 22.80 9.39
N VAL A 123 -2.60 22.22 8.19
CA VAL A 123 -3.44 22.64 7.05
C VAL A 123 -4.54 21.60 6.78
N ASN A 124 -5.71 21.76 7.42
CA ASN A 124 -6.89 20.93 7.14
C ASN A 124 -7.49 21.31 5.78
N LEU A 125 -7.42 20.41 4.80
CA LEU A 125 -7.87 20.68 3.43
C LEU A 125 -9.39 20.75 3.27
N LEU A 126 -10.16 20.25 4.25
CA LEU A 126 -11.63 20.36 4.22
C LEU A 126 -12.12 21.73 4.69
N GLU A 127 -11.27 22.49 5.38
CA GLU A 127 -11.59 23.77 6.02
C GLU A 127 -10.73 24.94 5.51
N ASN A 128 -9.68 24.67 4.71
CA ASN A 128 -8.74 25.67 4.21
C ASN A 128 -8.62 25.60 2.67
N GLU A 129 -9.44 26.39 1.97
CA GLU A 129 -9.43 26.50 0.49
C GLU A 129 -8.06 26.94 -0.06
N GLN A 130 -7.36 27.85 0.64
CA GLN A 130 -6.03 28.31 0.24
C GLN A 130 -5.01 27.17 0.37
N GLY A 131 -5.10 26.37 1.44
CA GLY A 131 -4.30 25.17 1.63
C GLY A 131 -4.47 24.14 0.51
N ALA A 132 -5.71 23.93 0.05
CA ALA A 132 -5.99 23.08 -1.11
C ALA A 132 -5.40 23.63 -2.41
N ALA A 133 -5.50 24.95 -2.63
CA ALA A 133 -4.88 25.61 -3.78
C ALA A 133 -3.35 25.54 -3.74
N ASP A 134 -2.73 25.64 -2.56
CA ASP A 134 -1.28 25.54 -2.40
C ASP A 134 -0.78 24.11 -2.62
N LEU A 135 -1.48 23.10 -2.09
CA LEU A 135 -1.16 21.69 -2.34
C LEU A 135 -1.26 21.35 -3.84
N ALA A 136 -2.25 21.90 -4.54
CA ALA A 136 -2.39 21.73 -5.98
C ALA A 136 -1.21 22.35 -6.75
N LYS A 137 -0.68 23.51 -6.33
CA LYS A 137 0.53 24.12 -6.91
C LYS A 137 1.80 23.29 -6.68
N LEU A 138 1.90 22.62 -5.52
CA LEU A 138 2.99 21.67 -5.25
C LEU A 138 2.94 20.43 -6.17
N GLY A 139 1.80 20.16 -6.82
CA GLY A 139 1.61 19.00 -7.70
C GLY A 139 1.51 17.67 -6.95
N ALA A 140 1.32 17.70 -5.62
CA ALA A 140 1.18 16.51 -4.80
C ALA A 140 -0.18 15.82 -5.03
N LYS A 141 -0.17 14.48 -5.06
CA LYS A 141 -1.32 13.65 -5.48
C LYS A 141 -1.89 12.73 -4.39
N SER A 142 -1.37 12.82 -3.18
CA SER A 142 -1.85 12.03 -2.03
C SER A 142 -1.65 12.79 -0.73
N LEU A 143 -2.06 12.18 0.39
CA LEU A 143 -1.93 12.73 1.74
C LEU A 143 -1.40 11.68 2.72
N PRO A 144 -0.79 12.08 3.84
CA PRO A 144 -0.34 13.45 4.16
C PRO A 144 0.85 13.93 3.32
N VAL A 145 1.01 15.24 3.26
CA VAL A 145 2.17 15.92 2.63
C VAL A 145 2.79 16.89 3.63
N VAL A 146 4.12 16.85 3.74
CA VAL A 146 4.91 17.80 4.52
C VAL A 146 5.68 18.68 3.54
N SER A 147 5.53 20.00 3.59
CA SER A 147 6.21 20.94 2.70
C SER A 147 7.07 21.96 3.43
N ARG A 148 7.99 22.56 2.68
CA ARG A 148 8.81 23.72 3.04
C ARG A 148 9.01 24.55 1.77
N GLY A 149 8.35 25.71 1.70
CA GLY A 149 8.26 26.49 0.47
C GLY A 149 7.65 25.64 -0.67
N GLU A 150 8.31 25.62 -1.82
CA GLU A 150 7.92 24.82 -3.01
C GLU A 150 8.35 23.35 -2.93
N LYS A 151 9.16 22.94 -1.94
CA LYS A 151 9.60 21.55 -1.76
C LYS A 151 8.63 20.80 -0.86
N PHE A 152 8.43 19.51 -1.12
CA PHE A 152 7.60 18.65 -0.27
C PHE A 152 8.09 17.21 -0.24
N THR A 153 7.60 16.45 0.74
CA THR A 153 7.68 14.99 0.80
C THR A 153 6.31 14.41 1.09
N PHE A 154 6.01 13.24 0.51
CA PHE A 154 4.84 12.46 0.88
C PHE A 154 5.13 11.78 2.22
N ALA A 155 4.34 12.07 3.25
CA ALA A 155 4.59 11.56 4.60
C ALA A 155 4.06 10.13 4.79
N GLN A 156 4.47 9.24 3.89
CA GLN A 156 4.18 7.82 3.91
C GLN A 156 5.27 7.02 4.63
N SER A 157 6.50 7.56 4.64
CA SER A 157 7.68 7.06 5.35
C SER A 157 8.13 8.09 6.38
N LEU A 158 8.17 7.72 7.66
CA LEU A 158 8.64 8.62 8.72
C LEU A 158 10.14 8.93 8.58
N ASP A 159 10.91 8.06 7.94
CA ASP A 159 12.34 8.26 7.68
C ASP A 159 12.53 9.41 6.66
N GLN A 160 11.75 9.41 5.57
CA GLN A 160 11.76 10.51 4.59
C GLN A 160 11.24 11.82 5.18
N VAL A 161 10.28 11.77 6.11
CA VAL A 161 9.82 12.98 6.83
C VAL A 161 10.94 13.54 7.70
N ALA A 162 11.63 12.70 8.47
CA ALA A 162 12.76 13.11 9.31
C ALA A 162 13.88 13.74 8.48
N GLU A 163 14.30 13.06 7.40
CA GLU A 163 15.28 13.56 6.44
C GLU A 163 14.87 14.92 5.86
N PHE A 164 13.63 15.04 5.37
CA PHE A 164 13.11 16.28 4.79
C PHE A 164 13.11 17.47 5.76
N VAL A 165 12.83 17.24 7.05
CA VAL A 165 12.88 18.31 8.07
C VAL A 165 14.27 18.52 8.69
N GLY A 166 15.30 17.78 8.25
CA GLY A 166 16.66 17.91 8.76
C GLY A 166 16.87 17.31 10.15
N ARG A 167 16.10 16.28 10.50
CA ARG A 167 16.18 15.55 11.78
C ARG A 167 16.67 14.12 11.53
N LYS A 168 17.32 13.53 12.54
CA LYS A 168 17.57 12.08 12.57
C LYS A 168 16.41 11.37 13.25
N ARG A 169 16.10 10.16 12.80
CA ARG A 169 15.24 9.22 13.51
C ARG A 169 16.12 8.13 14.09
N ASP A 170 16.55 8.31 15.34
CA ASP A 170 17.38 7.32 16.01
C ASP A 170 16.51 6.16 16.55
N GLY A 171 17.00 4.93 16.44
CA GLY A 171 16.63 3.83 17.34
C GLY A 171 15.22 3.23 17.26
N VAL A 172 14.42 3.44 16.20
CA VAL A 172 13.16 2.69 16.03
C VAL A 172 13.40 1.42 15.24
N GLU A 173 13.56 0.31 15.96
CA GLU A 173 13.58 -1.04 15.37
C GLU A 173 12.19 -1.40 14.83
N ARG A 174 12.11 -1.79 13.56
CA ARG A 174 10.88 -2.30 12.96
C ARG A 174 10.63 -3.72 13.45
N LEU A 175 9.38 -4.08 13.69
CA LEU A 175 9.03 -5.48 13.97
C LEU A 175 9.42 -6.38 12.78
N PRO A 176 9.90 -7.62 13.00
CA PRO A 176 10.22 -8.55 11.92
C PRO A 176 9.04 -8.78 10.96
N PRO A 177 9.27 -9.00 9.65
CA PRO A 177 8.19 -9.21 8.67
C PRO A 177 7.17 -10.29 9.06
N GLU A 178 7.63 -11.39 9.65
CA GLU A 178 6.78 -12.50 10.13
C GLU A 178 5.81 -12.05 11.23
N GLU A 179 6.28 -11.23 12.17
CA GLU A 179 5.49 -10.69 13.27
C GLU A 179 4.52 -9.59 12.78
N LEU A 180 4.96 -8.77 11.80
CA LEU A 180 4.08 -7.83 11.12
C LEU A 180 2.92 -8.54 10.42
N HIS A 181 3.20 -9.57 9.61
CA HIS A 181 2.17 -10.33 8.92
C HIS A 181 1.20 -11.03 9.90
N ARG A 182 1.72 -11.71 10.94
CA ARG A 182 0.90 -12.36 11.98
C ARG A 182 -0.06 -11.36 12.65
N ARG A 183 0.46 -10.21 13.09
CA ARG A 183 -0.37 -9.16 13.70
C ARG A 183 -1.36 -8.56 12.73
N TRP A 184 -0.98 -8.40 11.46
CA TRP A 184 -1.89 -7.90 10.44
C TRP A 184 -3.10 -8.84 10.26
N GLN A 185 -2.86 -10.15 10.15
CA GLN A 185 -3.94 -11.14 10.14
C GLN A 185 -4.84 -11.04 11.39
N GLU A 186 -4.27 -10.79 12.58
CA GLU A 186 -5.05 -10.62 13.81
C GLU A 186 -5.89 -9.33 13.82
N PHE A 187 -5.36 -8.19 13.37
CA PHE A 187 -6.14 -6.95 13.20
C PHE A 187 -7.27 -7.10 12.18
N LEU A 188 -7.01 -7.80 11.06
CA LEU A 188 -8.02 -8.10 10.04
C LEU A 188 -9.09 -9.05 10.58
N ALA A 189 -8.70 -10.05 11.37
CA ALA A 189 -9.65 -10.95 12.04
C ALA A 189 -10.52 -10.23 13.08
N VAL A 190 -9.98 -9.25 13.82
CA VAL A 190 -10.80 -8.38 14.70
C VAL A 190 -11.72 -7.50 13.87
N ALA A 191 -11.22 -6.80 12.86
CA ALA A 191 -12.04 -5.94 11.98
C ALA A 191 -13.22 -6.72 11.36
N ARG A 192 -12.98 -7.97 10.94
CA ARG A 192 -14.02 -8.85 10.42
C ARG A 192 -15.09 -9.15 11.48
N SER A 193 -14.71 -9.42 12.73
CA SER A 193 -15.67 -9.58 13.84
C SER A 193 -16.50 -8.31 14.06
N LEU A 194 -15.86 -7.13 14.10
CA LEU A 194 -16.55 -5.85 14.24
C LEU A 194 -17.57 -5.62 13.11
N ILE A 195 -17.26 -6.04 11.87
CA ILE A 195 -18.16 -5.90 10.72
C ILE A 195 -19.42 -6.77 10.84
N VAL A 196 -19.35 -7.93 11.50
CA VAL A 196 -20.55 -8.74 11.80
C VAL A 196 -21.51 -8.00 12.73
N GLU A 197 -21.00 -7.09 13.57
CA GLU A 197 -21.74 -6.45 14.66
C GLU A 197 -22.32 -5.07 14.29
N ILE A 198 -21.98 -4.52 13.11
CA ILE A 198 -22.50 -3.23 12.66
C ILE A 198 -24.00 -3.35 12.34
N PRO A 199 -24.90 -2.59 13.01
CA PRO A 199 -26.30 -2.56 12.62
C PRO A 199 -26.46 -1.92 11.23
N VAL A 200 -27.35 -2.48 10.40
CA VAL A 200 -27.50 -2.08 8.99
C VAL A 200 -27.87 -0.59 8.86
N ASP A 201 -28.65 -0.03 9.80
CA ASP A 201 -28.99 1.41 9.84
C ASP A 201 -27.78 2.32 10.15
N LYS A 202 -26.70 1.78 10.72
CA LYS A 202 -25.46 2.51 11.05
C LYS A 202 -24.43 2.50 9.91
N LEU A 203 -24.58 1.66 8.89
CA LEU A 203 -23.62 1.58 7.77
C LEU A 203 -23.42 2.94 7.05
N GLY A 204 -24.48 3.74 6.96
CA GLY A 204 -24.45 5.09 6.38
C GLY A 204 -23.99 6.20 7.33
N HIS A 205 -23.72 5.92 8.61
CA HIS A 205 -23.30 6.94 9.57
C HIS A 205 -21.92 7.51 9.21
N HIS A 206 -21.71 8.79 9.52
CA HIS A 206 -20.44 9.50 9.30
C HIS A 206 -19.67 9.63 10.63
N PRO A 207 -18.71 8.72 10.94
CA PRO A 207 -17.97 8.75 12.21
C PRO A 207 -17.08 9.99 12.40
N ILE A 208 -16.88 10.78 11.35
CA ILE A 208 -16.08 12.00 11.37
C ILE A 208 -16.98 13.16 10.89
N PRO A 209 -17.44 14.06 11.77
CA PRO A 209 -18.46 15.06 11.44
C PRO A 209 -18.14 15.92 10.21
N ASN A 210 -16.89 16.35 10.06
CA ASN A 210 -16.47 17.25 8.98
C ASN A 210 -15.96 16.50 7.73
N ARG A 211 -16.06 15.16 7.69
CA ARG A 211 -15.56 14.32 6.58
C ARG A 211 -16.63 13.34 6.07
N LEU A 212 -17.65 13.93 5.43
CA LEU A 212 -18.87 13.24 5.02
C LEU A 212 -18.65 12.12 3.98
N GLU A 213 -17.53 12.08 3.26
CA GLU A 213 -17.24 10.99 2.34
C GLU A 213 -16.78 9.69 3.04
N ARG A 214 -16.45 9.75 4.34
CA ARG A 214 -16.16 8.56 5.14
C ARG A 214 -17.42 8.14 5.91
N THR A 215 -18.09 7.10 5.43
CA THR A 215 -19.15 6.39 6.18
C THR A 215 -18.58 5.24 7.00
N VAL A 216 -19.38 4.64 7.88
CA VAL A 216 -19.03 3.38 8.57
C VAL A 216 -18.77 2.26 7.57
N LEU A 217 -19.60 2.10 6.54
CA LEU A 217 -19.37 1.16 5.44
C LEU A 217 -18.03 1.44 4.73
N GLY A 218 -17.74 2.71 4.41
CA GLY A 218 -16.50 3.11 3.76
C GLY A 218 -15.25 2.97 4.65
N LEU A 219 -15.39 3.02 5.97
CA LEU A 219 -14.31 2.70 6.91
C LEU A 219 -14.09 1.18 6.99
N ALA A 220 -15.16 0.40 7.14
CA ALA A 220 -15.14 -1.05 7.18
C ALA A 220 -14.53 -1.67 5.91
N TYR A 221 -14.97 -1.24 4.73
CA TYR A 221 -14.41 -1.62 3.43
C TYR A 221 -12.91 -1.34 3.33
N HIS A 222 -12.51 -0.13 3.70
CA HIS A 222 -11.14 0.36 3.54
C HIS A 222 -10.10 -0.47 4.30
N ILE A 223 -10.46 -1.02 5.48
CA ILE A 223 -9.57 -1.92 6.25
C ILE A 223 -9.07 -3.11 5.39
N PHE A 224 -9.92 -3.62 4.49
CA PHE A 224 -9.63 -4.78 3.62
C PHE A 224 -9.19 -4.39 2.20
N GLN A 225 -9.41 -3.14 1.81
CA GLN A 225 -8.84 -2.53 0.62
C GLN A 225 -7.31 -2.41 0.74
N ILE A 226 -6.81 -2.16 1.95
CA ILE A 226 -5.38 -2.05 2.25
C ILE A 226 -4.59 -3.33 1.89
N PRO A 227 -4.96 -4.55 2.36
CA PRO A 227 -4.28 -5.79 1.96
C PRO A 227 -4.45 -6.18 0.48
N ASP A 228 -5.61 -5.97 -0.15
CA ASP A 228 -5.78 -6.23 -1.61
C ASP A 228 -4.81 -5.37 -2.42
N VAL A 229 -4.84 -4.06 -2.18
CA VAL A 229 -4.01 -3.09 -2.88
C VAL A 229 -2.52 -3.29 -2.58
N PHE A 230 -2.16 -3.70 -1.37
CA PHE A 230 -0.78 -4.03 -1.00
C PHE A 230 -0.23 -5.20 -1.80
N VAL A 231 -0.92 -6.36 -1.83
CA VAL A 231 -0.45 -7.56 -2.55
C VAL A 231 -0.24 -7.24 -4.03
N ARG A 232 -1.14 -6.45 -4.62
CA ARG A 232 -1.08 -6.02 -6.02
C ARG A 232 0.04 -5.01 -6.31
N ASN A 233 0.32 -4.09 -5.37
CA ASN A 233 1.47 -3.18 -5.45
C ASN A 233 2.81 -3.94 -5.39
N VAL A 234 2.97 -4.89 -4.47
CA VAL A 234 4.21 -5.68 -4.35
C VAL A 234 4.38 -6.70 -5.49
N ALA A 235 3.28 -7.13 -6.12
CA ALA A 235 3.29 -7.87 -7.38
C ALA A 235 3.65 -7.00 -8.61
N GLY A 236 3.75 -5.68 -8.45
CA GLY A 236 4.12 -4.74 -9.50
C GLY A 236 2.99 -4.31 -10.44
N GLU A 237 1.72 -4.47 -10.06
CA GLU A 237 0.57 -4.01 -10.89
C GLU A 237 0.55 -2.48 -11.05
N PHE A 238 0.99 -1.73 -10.02
CA PHE A 238 1.00 -0.27 -10.00
C PHE A 238 1.94 0.27 -8.90
N GLU A 239 2.44 1.49 -9.07
CA GLU A 239 3.27 2.19 -8.06
C GLU A 239 2.43 3.11 -7.14
N ASP A 240 1.32 3.67 -7.63
CA ASP A 240 0.44 4.57 -6.88
C ASP A 240 -0.67 3.80 -6.14
N TRP A 241 -0.26 3.05 -5.11
CA TRP A 241 -1.21 2.38 -4.23
C TRP A 241 -2.10 3.35 -3.43
N ALA A 242 -1.70 4.62 -3.26
CA ALA A 242 -2.51 5.59 -2.53
C ALA A 242 -3.76 5.99 -3.32
N HIS A 243 -3.68 6.07 -4.65
CA HIS A 243 -4.87 6.18 -5.49
C HIS A 243 -5.83 5.00 -5.24
N TYR A 244 -5.38 3.77 -5.46
CA TYR A 244 -6.24 2.57 -5.39
C TYR A 244 -6.84 2.31 -4.00
N VAL A 245 -6.10 2.60 -2.93
CA VAL A 245 -6.60 2.42 -1.55
C VAL A 245 -7.56 3.52 -1.10
N ASN A 246 -7.67 4.64 -1.83
CA ASN A 246 -8.60 5.72 -1.53
C ASN A 246 -9.82 5.76 -2.47
N LEU A 247 -9.93 4.81 -3.41
CA LEU A 247 -11.17 4.63 -4.19
C LEU A 247 -12.35 4.33 -3.24
N PRO A 248 -13.55 4.86 -3.54
CA PRO A 248 -14.74 4.62 -2.73
C PRO A 248 -15.12 3.13 -2.73
N ALA A 249 -15.90 2.72 -1.73
CA ALA A 249 -16.54 1.41 -1.76
C ALA A 249 -17.41 1.26 -3.02
N PRO A 250 -17.42 0.08 -3.68
CA PRO A 250 -18.25 -0.17 -4.86
C PRO A 250 -19.74 0.14 -4.64
N ASP A 251 -20.42 0.64 -5.68
CA ASP A 251 -21.83 1.01 -5.59
C ASP A 251 -22.76 -0.16 -5.26
N ASP A 252 -22.36 -1.41 -5.50
CA ASP A 252 -23.10 -2.63 -5.15
C ASP A 252 -22.85 -3.11 -3.72
N MET A 253 -21.87 -2.55 -2.99
CA MET A 253 -21.64 -2.83 -1.58
C MET A 253 -22.68 -2.08 -0.72
N LYS A 254 -23.71 -2.79 -0.26
CA LYS A 254 -24.87 -2.24 0.46
C LYS A 254 -25.00 -2.71 1.91
N ASN A 255 -24.46 -3.88 2.26
CA ASN A 255 -24.69 -4.52 3.55
C ASN A 255 -23.44 -5.24 4.09
N ASN A 256 -23.51 -5.72 5.33
CA ASN A 256 -22.41 -6.40 6.02
C ASN A 256 -21.89 -7.62 5.27
N ALA A 257 -22.75 -8.41 4.60
CA ALA A 257 -22.33 -9.61 3.88
C ALA A 257 -21.47 -9.26 2.66
N ASP A 258 -21.77 -8.15 1.96
CA ASP A 258 -20.97 -7.66 0.83
C ASP A 258 -19.56 -7.26 1.30
N ILE A 259 -19.49 -6.53 2.43
CA ILE A 259 -18.22 -6.13 3.05
C ILE A 259 -17.43 -7.37 3.52
N LEU A 260 -18.11 -8.35 4.15
CA LEU A 260 -17.49 -9.58 4.65
C LEU A 260 -16.98 -10.47 3.52
N ALA A 261 -17.69 -10.57 2.40
CA ALA A 261 -17.25 -11.31 1.22
C ALA A 261 -15.95 -10.72 0.63
N PHE A 262 -15.86 -9.38 0.57
CA PHE A 262 -14.62 -8.70 0.19
C PHE A 262 -13.51 -8.91 1.23
N ALA A 263 -13.83 -8.78 2.53
CA ALA A 263 -12.88 -8.99 3.62
C ALA A 263 -12.27 -10.39 3.61
N ASP A 264 -13.08 -11.43 3.40
CA ASP A 264 -12.62 -12.81 3.30
C ASP A 264 -11.72 -13.03 2.07
N ALA A 265 -12.06 -12.43 0.93
CA ALA A 265 -11.22 -12.46 -0.26
C ALA A 265 -9.87 -11.76 -0.05
N SER A 266 -9.84 -10.60 0.62
CA SER A 266 -8.61 -9.87 0.91
C SER A 266 -7.74 -10.57 1.96
N ILE A 267 -8.32 -11.17 3.00
CA ILE A 267 -7.58 -12.01 3.98
C ILE A 267 -6.96 -13.21 3.28
N ALA A 268 -7.73 -13.92 2.43
CA ALA A 268 -7.23 -15.07 1.68
C ALA A 268 -6.11 -14.67 0.70
N THR A 269 -6.22 -13.50 0.08
CA THR A 269 -5.21 -12.94 -0.85
C THR A 269 -3.91 -12.60 -0.13
N LEU A 270 -3.97 -11.92 1.03
CA LEU A 270 -2.79 -11.64 1.87
C LEU A 270 -2.12 -12.94 2.35
N THR A 271 -2.93 -13.89 2.84
CA THR A 271 -2.42 -15.17 3.36
C THR A 271 -1.76 -15.99 2.26
N GLY A 272 -2.41 -16.14 1.09
CA GLY A 272 -1.85 -16.86 -0.05
C GLY A 272 -0.59 -16.20 -0.63
N TRP A 273 -0.52 -14.87 -0.63
CA TRP A 273 0.70 -14.14 -0.98
C TRP A 273 1.86 -14.45 -0.01
N TRP A 274 1.59 -14.40 1.30
CA TRP A 274 2.61 -14.67 2.32
C TRP A 274 3.10 -16.13 2.31
N ASP A 275 2.19 -17.08 2.11
CA ASP A 275 2.50 -18.50 2.03
C ASP A 275 3.27 -18.88 0.74
N GLY A 276 3.06 -18.13 -0.35
CA GLY A 276 3.86 -18.26 -1.57
C GLY A 276 5.22 -17.54 -1.53
N LEU A 277 5.44 -16.61 -0.59
CA LEU A 277 6.62 -15.74 -0.58
C LEU A 277 7.90 -16.50 -0.18
N GLN A 278 8.85 -16.59 -1.12
CA GLN A 278 10.13 -17.27 -0.92
C GLN A 278 11.08 -16.50 0.01
N ASP A 279 11.21 -15.18 -0.18
CA ASP A 279 12.02 -14.31 0.68
C ASP A 279 11.13 -13.52 1.66
N ARG A 280 10.98 -14.08 2.85
CA ARG A 280 10.26 -13.48 3.98
C ARG A 280 11.08 -12.48 4.79
N ALA A 281 12.34 -12.21 4.45
CA ALA A 281 13.06 -11.07 5.02
C ALA A 281 12.54 -9.73 4.46
N CYS A 282 11.81 -9.76 3.34
CA CYS A 282 11.18 -8.60 2.71
C CYS A 282 12.16 -7.44 2.40
N LEU A 283 13.44 -7.75 2.17
CA LEU A 283 14.48 -6.77 1.85
C LEU A 283 14.52 -6.41 0.35
N TRP A 284 13.76 -7.12 -0.48
CA TRP A 284 13.50 -6.76 -1.88
C TRP A 284 12.84 -5.38 -2.01
N THR A 285 12.97 -4.77 -3.19
CA THR A 285 12.53 -3.40 -3.44
C THR A 285 11.10 -3.34 -3.99
N VAL A 286 10.37 -2.31 -3.57
CA VAL A 286 9.02 -1.98 -4.02
C VAL A 286 9.04 -0.59 -4.63
N ARG A 287 8.46 -0.45 -5.81
CA ARG A 287 8.20 0.86 -6.39
C ARG A 287 6.93 1.44 -5.81
N THR A 288 7.04 2.65 -5.28
CA THR A 288 5.91 3.42 -4.76
C THR A 288 5.96 4.82 -5.33
N TYR A 289 4.83 5.51 -5.37
CA TYR A 289 4.75 6.91 -5.78
C TYR A 289 5.59 7.89 -4.91
N TYR A 290 6.09 7.45 -3.73
CA TYR A 290 7.00 8.19 -2.86
C TYR A 290 8.46 7.67 -2.91
N GLY A 291 8.78 6.89 -3.94
CA GLY A 291 10.11 6.37 -4.24
C GLY A 291 10.23 4.86 -4.03
N VAL A 292 11.42 4.31 -4.34
CA VAL A 292 11.72 2.89 -4.12
C VAL A 292 11.92 2.67 -2.62
N ARG A 293 11.19 1.72 -2.03
CA ARG A 293 11.21 1.31 -0.60
C ARG A 293 11.58 -0.18 -0.48
N SER A 294 11.84 -0.69 0.71
CA SER A 294 11.88 -2.14 0.95
C SER A 294 10.47 -2.72 1.13
N GLY A 295 10.28 -4.00 0.79
CA GLY A 295 9.04 -4.73 1.07
C GLY A 295 8.69 -4.70 2.55
N TRP A 296 9.69 -4.74 3.44
CA TRP A 296 9.55 -4.66 4.89
C TRP A 296 8.96 -3.30 5.35
N GLU A 297 9.43 -2.18 4.80
CA GLU A 297 8.89 -0.85 5.12
C GLU A 297 7.43 -0.72 4.65
N VAL A 298 7.10 -1.24 3.46
CA VAL A 298 5.72 -1.21 2.96
C VAL A 298 4.82 -2.16 3.77
N LEU A 299 5.30 -3.36 4.15
CA LEU A 299 4.58 -4.31 5.00
C LEU A 299 4.29 -3.74 6.39
N GLU A 300 5.29 -3.13 7.04
CA GLU A 300 5.10 -2.41 8.30
C GLU A 300 4.00 -1.36 8.13
N ARG A 301 4.11 -0.55 7.06
CA ARG A 301 3.17 0.52 6.80
C ARG A 301 1.73 0.02 6.68
N GLN A 302 1.47 -0.99 5.86
CA GLN A 302 0.10 -1.45 5.64
C GLN A 302 -0.48 -2.22 6.84
N THR A 303 0.39 -2.84 7.65
CA THR A 303 0.03 -3.45 8.94
C THR A 303 -0.57 -2.41 9.90
N TRP A 304 0.17 -1.34 10.22
CA TRP A 304 -0.35 -0.32 11.16
C TRP A 304 -1.45 0.55 10.56
N HIS A 305 -1.47 0.69 9.22
CA HIS A 305 -2.56 1.35 8.49
C HIS A 305 -3.90 0.65 8.73
N SER A 306 -3.95 -0.68 8.55
CA SER A 306 -5.13 -1.48 8.87
C SER A 306 -5.44 -1.44 10.37
N ALA A 307 -4.42 -1.59 11.23
CA ALA A 307 -4.59 -1.56 12.69
C ALA A 307 -5.26 -0.28 13.20
N GLN A 308 -4.87 0.90 12.70
CA GLN A 308 -5.50 2.16 13.10
C GLN A 308 -6.95 2.27 12.60
N HIS A 309 -7.25 1.79 11.40
CA HIS A 309 -8.63 1.79 10.91
C HIS A 309 -9.52 0.75 11.62
N THR A 310 -8.97 -0.39 12.06
CA THR A 310 -9.64 -1.31 13.00
C THR A 310 -9.93 -0.63 14.34
N ARG A 311 -8.95 0.06 14.93
CA ARG A 311 -9.10 0.82 16.18
C ARG A 311 -10.17 1.91 16.08
N GLN A 312 -10.19 2.62 14.96
CA GLN A 312 -11.21 3.62 14.63
C GLN A 312 -12.60 2.98 14.51
N LEU A 313 -12.74 1.87 13.78
CA LEU A 313 -14.03 1.17 13.65
C LEU A 313 -14.52 0.67 15.01
N GLN A 314 -13.64 0.09 15.84
CA GLN A 314 -13.99 -0.37 17.19
C GLN A 314 -14.59 0.76 18.02
N ALA A 315 -13.90 1.90 18.10
CA ALA A 315 -14.35 3.06 18.86
C ALA A 315 -15.66 3.69 18.33
N VAL A 316 -15.97 3.54 17.04
CA VAL A 316 -17.26 3.97 16.47
C VAL A 316 -18.40 3.07 16.96
N LEU A 317 -18.18 1.76 17.01
CA LEU A 317 -19.20 0.81 17.49
C LEU A 317 -19.38 0.89 19.01
N GLU A 318 -18.30 1.08 19.76
CA GLU A 318 -18.34 1.44 21.19
C GLU A 318 -19.16 2.73 21.41
N GLY A 319 -18.96 3.75 20.57
CA GLY A 319 -19.74 4.99 20.57
C GLY A 319 -21.21 4.85 20.11
N PHE A 320 -21.63 3.67 19.67
CA PHE A 320 -23.04 3.31 19.44
C PHE A 320 -23.61 2.40 20.54
N ASP A 321 -22.88 2.19 21.63
CA ASP A 321 -23.20 1.25 22.72
C ASP A 321 -23.39 -0.21 22.24
N ILE A 322 -22.70 -0.62 21.16
CA ILE A 322 -22.76 -1.99 20.63
C ILE A 322 -21.86 -2.91 21.46
N PRO A 323 -22.36 -4.04 21.99
CA PRO A 323 -21.52 -5.01 22.69
C PRO A 323 -20.65 -5.78 21.69
N LEU A 324 -19.33 -5.61 21.78
CA LEU A 324 -18.36 -6.23 20.88
C LEU A 324 -17.91 -7.60 21.40
N SER A 325 -18.05 -8.65 20.59
CA SER A 325 -17.58 -10.01 20.91
C SER A 325 -16.06 -10.15 20.85
N LYS A 326 -15.39 -9.25 20.11
CA LYS A 326 -13.93 -9.22 19.98
C LYS A 326 -13.41 -7.80 19.81
N THR A 327 -12.52 -7.39 20.70
CA THR A 327 -11.73 -6.15 20.60
C THR A 327 -10.28 -6.46 20.26
N VAL A 328 -9.53 -5.44 19.86
CA VAL A 328 -8.07 -5.54 19.68
C VAL A 328 -7.39 -5.57 21.06
N ASP A 329 -6.52 -6.55 21.33
CA ASP A 329 -5.60 -6.49 22.48
C ASP A 329 -4.58 -5.37 22.22
N ALA A 330 -4.45 -4.43 23.16
CA ALA A 330 -3.54 -3.31 23.06
C ALA A 330 -2.08 -3.73 22.78
N LYS A 331 -1.65 -4.92 23.23
CA LYS A 331 -0.31 -5.46 22.98
C LYS A 331 -0.01 -5.70 21.50
N LEU A 332 -1.02 -5.86 20.65
CA LEU A 332 -0.81 -5.99 19.20
C LEU A 332 -0.22 -4.71 18.60
N TYR A 333 -0.45 -3.55 19.23
CA TYR A 333 0.13 -2.27 18.82
C TYR A 333 1.61 -2.09 19.22
N ASP A 334 2.15 -2.91 20.14
CA ASP A 334 3.48 -2.70 20.72
C ASP A 334 4.60 -2.77 19.66
N GLY A 335 5.36 -1.68 19.49
CA GLY A 335 6.41 -1.59 18.48
C GLY A 335 5.95 -1.20 17.07
N LEU A 336 4.64 -1.17 16.79
CA LEU A 336 4.12 -0.52 15.59
C LEU A 336 4.17 1.00 15.74
N PRO A 337 4.42 1.77 14.67
CA PRO A 337 4.42 3.24 14.71
C PRO A 337 3.00 3.81 14.69
N MET A 338 2.12 3.30 15.56
CA MET A 338 0.73 3.74 15.74
C MET A 338 0.66 5.22 16.18
N PRO A 339 -0.36 5.98 15.75
CA PRO A 339 -0.65 7.27 16.37
C PRO A 339 -1.25 7.08 17.78
N VAL A 340 -0.94 7.98 18.69
CA VAL A 340 -1.57 8.05 20.02
C VAL A 340 -3.04 8.44 19.87
N ALA A 341 -3.34 9.47 19.08
CA ALA A 341 -4.71 9.90 18.84
C ALA A 341 -5.47 8.93 17.92
N LEU A 342 -6.79 8.86 18.13
CA LEU A 342 -7.71 8.02 17.34
C LEU A 342 -8.12 8.73 16.04
N TRP A 343 -8.42 10.02 16.18
CA TRP A 343 -8.85 10.94 15.15
C TRP A 343 -8.01 12.21 15.24
N GLU A 344 -8.19 13.07 14.24
CA GLU A 344 -7.77 14.47 14.23
C GLU A 344 -8.68 15.24 13.29
#